data_AF-A0A4R5BTE1-F1
#
_entry.id   AF-A0A4R5BTE1-F1
#
_cell.length_a   1.000
_cell.length_b   1.000
_cell.length_c   1.000
_cell.angle_alpha   90.00
_cell.angle_beta   90.00
_cell.angle_gamma   90.00
#
_symmetry.space_group_name_H-M   'P 1'
#
loop_
_entity.id
_entity.type
_entity.pdbx_description
1 polymer ?
#
loop_
_entity_poly.entity_id
_entity_poly.type
_entity_poly.pdbx_seq_one_letter_code
_entity_poly.pdbx_strand_id
1 'polypeptide(L)'
;MNELQQVERLRAEVPDDLDLTAARARFRDGMEKRPPRRLVRPLLMSAATAAAAAGALAVALLVAPDSGPKTAPVANVSLLLNRAADAALKDPLPTPRPDQYIYIELQETQPADATGSEGWLGRQHTQLWQSVNGARPNYARHLQLSPLPIPGRPLPPAAKRQPSIAPEELLAEPCGIRPPLDRPYLDALPADPGALLRLMDGAGGDGDRGDRLWESASNLLVSSAAPPPVQAALYRAIARIPGVRLVDRSEDAAGREGIAVARVNGAIRTELIFDRTSYAFLGERGVVVSTGDDGPAGALVSSSAVLRVSVADAPPKPGPNAAHGDC
;
A
#
# COMPACT_ATOMS: atom_id res chain seq x y z
N MET A 1 -5.23 -20.26 34.99
CA MET A 1 -6.28 -19.75 34.09
C MET A 1 -6.06 -20.43 32.74
N ASN A 2 -7.04 -21.20 32.25
CA ASN A 2 -6.86 -22.17 31.16
C ASN A 2 -6.97 -21.47 29.79
N GLU A 3 -5.95 -21.58 28.93
CA GLU A 3 -5.89 -20.96 27.60
C GLU A 3 -7.06 -21.37 26.70
N LEU A 4 -7.60 -22.58 26.88
CA LEU A 4 -8.80 -23.05 26.17
C LEU A 4 -10.05 -22.20 26.47
N GLN A 5 -10.21 -21.77 27.73
CA GLN A 5 -11.34 -20.91 28.12
C GLN A 5 -11.19 -19.49 27.59
N GLN A 6 -9.97 -19.04 27.30
CA GLN A 6 -9.72 -17.74 26.68
C GLN A 6 -10.01 -17.78 25.18
N VAL A 7 -9.68 -18.90 24.52
CA VAL A 7 -10.03 -19.16 23.11
C VAL A 7 -11.54 -19.30 22.91
N GLU A 8 -12.26 -19.97 23.80
CA GLU A 8 -13.74 -20.07 23.74
C GLU A 8 -14.43 -18.73 23.98
N ARG A 9 -13.94 -17.92 24.92
CA ARG A 9 -14.48 -16.58 25.16
C ARG A 9 -14.23 -15.63 23.99
N LEU A 10 -13.10 -15.80 23.29
CA LEU A 10 -12.75 -15.06 22.06
C LEU A 10 -13.58 -15.47 20.84
N ARG A 11 -14.13 -16.70 20.81
CA ARG A 11 -15.06 -17.14 19.76
C ARG A 11 -16.46 -16.53 19.96
N ALA A 12 -16.89 -16.32 21.20
CA ALA A 12 -18.20 -15.77 21.53
C ALA A 12 -18.35 -14.25 21.28
N GLU A 13 -17.25 -13.51 21.05
CA GLU A 13 -17.25 -12.08 20.71
C GLU A 13 -17.31 -11.82 19.19
N VAL A 14 -17.26 -12.89 18.39
CA VAL A 14 -17.44 -12.85 16.94
C VAL A 14 -18.78 -13.55 16.65
N PRO A 15 -19.71 -12.96 15.89
CA PRO A 15 -20.93 -13.63 15.51
C PRO A 15 -20.64 -15.03 14.90
N ASP A 16 -21.27 -16.07 15.47
CA ASP A 16 -21.08 -17.50 15.10
C ASP A 16 -21.50 -17.81 13.64
N ASP A 17 -22.12 -16.86 12.94
CA ASP A 17 -22.58 -16.97 11.56
C ASP A 17 -21.54 -16.56 10.51
N LEU A 18 -20.39 -16.00 10.93
CA LEU A 18 -19.28 -15.65 10.04
C LEU A 18 -18.19 -16.74 10.08
N ASP A 19 -18.24 -17.70 9.15
CA ASP A 19 -17.16 -18.66 8.94
C ASP A 19 -15.89 -17.97 8.41
N LEU A 20 -15.05 -17.50 9.33
CA LEU A 20 -13.76 -16.89 9.06
C LEU A 20 -12.69 -17.91 8.62
N THR A 21 -12.96 -19.21 8.67
CA THR A 21 -12.02 -20.26 8.25
C THR A 21 -11.83 -20.22 6.75
N ALA A 22 -12.94 -20.09 6.02
CA ALA A 22 -12.94 -19.90 4.59
C ALA A 22 -12.37 -18.52 4.18
N ALA A 23 -12.55 -17.49 5.03
CA ALA A 23 -11.93 -16.17 4.85
C ALA A 23 -10.40 -16.20 5.01
N ARG A 24 -9.87 -16.93 6.01
CA ARG A 24 -8.43 -17.13 6.23
C ARG A 24 -7.76 -17.89 5.10
N ALA A 25 -8.44 -18.92 4.56
CA ALA A 25 -7.94 -19.67 3.41
C ALA A 25 -7.87 -18.82 2.12
N ARG A 26 -8.83 -17.91 1.92
CA ARG A 26 -8.90 -17.04 0.74
C ARG A 26 -7.98 -15.81 0.82
N PHE A 27 -7.75 -15.27 2.02
CA PHE A 27 -6.72 -14.26 2.25
C PHE A 27 -5.32 -14.81 1.89
N ARG A 28 -5.06 -16.08 2.21
CA ARG A 28 -3.82 -16.78 1.82
C ARG A 28 -3.66 -16.90 0.31
N ASP A 29 -4.71 -17.31 -0.40
CA ASP A 29 -4.68 -17.44 -1.88
C ASP A 29 -4.45 -16.10 -2.60
N GLY A 30 -4.96 -14.99 -2.04
CA GLY A 30 -4.71 -13.64 -2.55
C GLY A 30 -3.26 -13.15 -2.34
N MET A 31 -2.60 -13.59 -1.27
CA MET A 31 -1.19 -13.27 -0.98
C MET A 31 -0.22 -14.14 -1.80
N GLU A 32 -0.62 -15.36 -2.17
CA GLU A 32 0.19 -16.30 -2.97
C GLU A 32 0.24 -15.97 -4.48
N LYS A 33 -0.63 -15.10 -5.00
CA LYS A 33 -0.67 -14.72 -6.43
C LYS A 33 0.42 -13.73 -6.86
N ARG A 34 1.46 -13.50 -6.05
CA ARG A 34 2.70 -12.86 -6.50
C ARG A 34 3.68 -13.92 -7.01
N PRO A 35 4.20 -13.82 -8.25
CA PRO A 35 5.18 -14.78 -8.73
C PRO A 35 6.43 -14.73 -7.85
N PRO A 36 7.03 -15.89 -7.48
CA PRO A 36 8.24 -15.90 -6.67
C PRO A 36 9.39 -15.24 -7.44
N ARG A 37 10.07 -14.29 -6.79
CA ARG A 37 11.28 -13.64 -7.31
C ARG A 37 12.37 -14.69 -7.52
N ARG A 38 12.61 -15.11 -8.76
CA ARG A 38 13.77 -15.95 -9.10
C ARG A 38 15.05 -15.11 -9.05
N LEU A 39 15.88 -15.35 -8.05
CA LEU A 39 17.25 -14.85 -7.97
C LEU A 39 18.08 -15.47 -9.10
N VAL A 40 18.36 -14.69 -10.14
CA VAL A 40 19.31 -15.08 -11.19
C VAL A 40 20.68 -14.52 -10.82
N ARG A 41 21.62 -15.39 -10.44
CA ARG A 41 23.03 -15.03 -10.20
C ARG A 41 23.67 -14.57 -11.51
N PRO A 42 24.26 -13.36 -11.61
CA PRO A 42 25.10 -13.03 -12.74
C PRO A 42 26.56 -13.41 -12.47
N LEU A 43 27.18 -14.05 -13.47
CA LEU A 43 28.61 -14.29 -13.53
C LEU A 43 29.36 -12.95 -13.65
N LEU A 44 30.38 -12.79 -12.80
CA LEU A 44 31.32 -11.68 -12.82
C LEU A 44 32.21 -11.78 -14.07
N MET A 45 32.15 -10.77 -14.93
CA MET A 45 33.22 -10.49 -15.89
C MET A 45 33.64 -9.03 -15.71
N SER A 46 34.82 -8.88 -15.11
CA SER A 46 35.57 -7.66 -14.94
C SER A 46 36.05 -7.09 -16.28
N ALA A 47 35.86 -5.79 -16.51
CA ALA A 47 36.68 -5.03 -17.45
C ALA A 47 36.83 -3.57 -17.00
N ALA A 48 38.04 -3.04 -17.22
CA ALA A 48 38.62 -1.86 -16.63
C ALA A 48 38.17 -0.50 -17.23
N THR A 49 38.15 0.52 -16.36
CA THR A 49 38.58 1.93 -16.51
C THR A 49 38.27 2.75 -17.77
N ALA A 50 37.67 3.94 -17.56
CA ALA A 50 38.26 5.24 -17.95
C ALA A 50 37.54 6.42 -17.27
N ALA A 51 38.32 7.41 -16.85
CA ALA A 51 37.91 8.61 -16.12
C ALA A 51 37.46 9.76 -17.06
N ALA A 52 36.56 10.62 -16.58
CA ALA A 52 36.51 12.03 -16.97
C ALA A 52 35.74 12.87 -15.92
N ALA A 53 36.40 13.93 -15.45
CA ALA A 53 35.89 14.92 -14.50
C ALA A 53 35.15 16.06 -15.22
N ALA A 54 34.19 16.70 -14.53
CA ALA A 54 34.06 18.16 -14.35
C ALA A 54 32.60 18.60 -14.11
N GLY A 55 32.43 19.60 -13.23
CA GLY A 55 31.33 20.57 -13.32
C GLY A 55 30.35 20.61 -12.15
N ALA A 56 30.79 21.11 -10.99
CA ALA A 56 29.88 21.55 -9.93
C ALA A 56 29.37 22.97 -10.24
N LEU A 57 28.05 23.17 -10.25
CA LEU A 57 27.42 24.47 -10.04
C LEU A 57 26.49 24.36 -8.84
N ALA A 58 26.92 24.93 -7.71
CA ALA A 58 26.08 25.17 -6.55
C ALA A 58 25.33 26.49 -6.75
N VAL A 59 24.00 26.42 -6.83
CA VAL A 59 23.14 27.62 -6.72
C VAL A 59 22.54 27.59 -5.32
N ALA A 60 23.08 28.43 -4.44
CA ALA A 60 22.50 28.68 -3.13
C ALA A 60 21.33 29.66 -3.30
N LEU A 61 20.09 29.19 -3.17
CA LEU A 61 18.95 30.06 -2.91
C LEU A 61 18.65 30.06 -1.41
N LEU A 62 18.84 31.24 -0.81
CA LEU A 62 18.28 31.63 0.48
C LEU A 62 16.76 31.75 0.34
N VAL A 63 16.01 30.96 1.10
CA VAL A 63 14.59 31.22 1.37
C VAL A 63 14.38 31.23 2.89
N ALA A 64 13.78 32.32 3.34
CA ALA A 64 13.51 32.67 4.73
C ALA A 64 12.60 31.64 5.43
N PRO A 65 12.63 31.53 6.78
CA PRO A 65 11.81 30.56 7.50
C PRO A 65 10.34 30.98 7.54
N ASP A 66 9.51 30.19 6.86
CA ASP A 66 8.06 30.29 6.89
C ASP A 66 7.53 29.92 8.29
N SER A 67 6.79 30.85 8.91
CA SER A 67 6.21 30.66 10.24
C SER A 67 4.81 30.07 10.14
N GLY A 68 4.73 28.82 9.67
CA GLY A 68 3.52 27.99 9.76
C GLY A 68 3.30 27.44 11.19
N PRO A 69 2.11 26.90 11.51
CA PRO A 69 1.86 26.26 12.80
C PRO A 69 2.89 25.14 13.01
N LYS A 70 3.71 25.30 14.07
CA LYS A 70 4.78 24.36 14.40
C LYS A 70 4.16 23.05 14.85
N THR A 71 4.01 22.11 13.92
CA THR A 71 3.72 20.71 14.21
C THR A 71 4.85 20.19 15.10
N ALA A 72 4.50 19.84 16.34
CA ALA A 72 5.47 19.29 17.28
C ALA A 72 6.04 17.99 16.71
N PRO A 73 7.38 17.80 16.72
CA PRO A 73 8.00 16.56 16.27
C PRO A 73 7.34 15.37 16.95
N VAL A 74 7.01 14.34 16.19
CA VAL A 74 6.47 13.12 16.77
C VAL A 74 7.61 12.35 17.42
N ALA A 75 7.60 12.23 18.75
CA ALA A 75 8.73 11.69 19.50
C ALA A 75 8.93 10.17 19.33
N ASN A 76 7.90 9.42 18.90
CA ASN A 76 7.98 7.97 18.71
C ASN A 76 6.84 7.42 17.82
N VAL A 77 7.01 6.18 17.35
CA VAL A 77 6.06 5.42 16.52
C VAL A 77 4.65 5.39 17.11
N SER A 78 4.50 5.11 18.41
CA SER A 78 3.20 4.98 19.06
C SER A 78 2.43 6.30 19.05
N LEU A 79 3.11 7.43 19.26
CA LEU A 79 2.47 8.74 19.19
C LEU A 79 1.97 9.06 17.77
N LEU A 80 2.76 8.76 16.73
CA LEU A 80 2.34 8.99 15.35
C LEU A 80 1.10 8.17 15.00
N LEU A 81 1.14 6.87 15.28
CA LEU A 81 0.05 5.98 14.92
C LEU A 81 -1.21 6.18 15.78
N ASN A 82 -1.07 6.65 17.02
CA ASN A 82 -2.23 7.09 17.81
C ASN A 82 -2.87 8.36 17.23
N ARG A 83 -2.07 9.34 16.78
CA ARG A 83 -2.60 10.54 16.11
C ARG A 83 -3.26 10.20 14.77
N ALA A 84 -2.67 9.29 13.99
CA ALA A 84 -3.28 8.78 12.77
C ALA A 84 -4.60 8.04 13.05
N ALA A 85 -4.68 7.26 14.14
CA ALA A 85 -5.91 6.63 14.58
C ALA A 85 -6.99 7.65 14.96
N ASP A 86 -6.64 8.68 15.71
CA ASP A 86 -7.58 9.74 16.10
C ASP A 86 -8.01 10.60 14.91
N ALA A 87 -7.14 10.78 13.91
CA ALA A 87 -7.46 11.44 12.64
C ALA A 87 -8.42 10.59 11.80
N ALA A 88 -8.17 9.28 11.69
CA ALA A 88 -9.04 8.36 10.97
C ALA A 88 -10.45 8.38 11.54
N LEU A 89 -10.62 8.35 12.86
CA LEU A 89 -11.94 8.44 13.50
C LEU A 89 -12.72 9.73 13.20
N LYS A 90 -12.03 10.78 12.74
CA LYS A 90 -12.62 12.08 12.35
C LYS A 90 -12.81 12.21 10.85
N ASP A 91 -12.44 11.19 10.07
CA ASP A 91 -12.64 11.18 8.62
C ASP A 91 -14.14 11.35 8.31
N PRO A 92 -14.53 12.39 7.56
CA PRO A 92 -15.93 12.63 7.22
C PRO A 92 -16.50 11.65 6.18
N LEU A 93 -15.78 10.60 5.79
CA LEU A 93 -16.26 9.58 4.86
C LEU A 93 -17.62 9.03 5.32
N PRO A 94 -18.72 9.27 4.54
CA PRO A 94 -20.03 8.78 4.92
C PRO A 94 -20.05 7.26 5.01
N THR A 95 -20.86 6.70 5.91
CA THR A 95 -21.13 5.25 5.90
C THR A 95 -21.83 4.90 4.59
N PRO A 96 -21.23 4.08 3.71
CA PRO A 96 -21.83 3.72 2.45
C PRO A 96 -23.03 2.79 2.65
N ARG A 97 -24.04 2.92 1.80
CA ARG A 97 -25.12 1.94 1.70
C ARG A 97 -24.61 0.67 0.98
N PRO A 98 -25.21 -0.51 1.21
CA PRO A 98 -24.79 -1.75 0.58
C PRO A 98 -24.76 -1.72 -0.95
N ASP A 99 -25.63 -0.92 -1.58
CA ASP A 99 -25.77 -0.83 -3.03
C ASP A 99 -24.85 0.21 -3.70
N GLN A 100 -24.07 0.93 -2.91
CA GLN A 100 -23.14 1.97 -3.37
C GLN A 100 -21.73 1.41 -3.66
N TYR A 101 -20.85 2.31 -4.07
CA TYR A 101 -19.45 2.06 -4.34
C TYR A 101 -18.55 2.86 -3.39
N ILE A 102 -17.43 2.25 -3.02
CA ILE A 102 -16.27 2.98 -2.56
C ILE A 102 -15.46 3.40 -3.78
N TYR A 103 -15.26 4.70 -3.93
CA TYR A 103 -14.35 5.28 -4.90
C TYR A 103 -12.98 5.51 -4.26
N ILE A 104 -11.93 5.02 -4.91
CA ILE A 104 -10.53 5.20 -4.52
C ILE A 104 -9.78 5.75 -5.74
N GLU A 105 -9.10 6.87 -5.56
CA GLU A 105 -8.17 7.43 -6.53
C GLU A 105 -6.76 7.31 -5.95
N LEU A 106 -5.86 6.70 -6.72
CA LEU A 106 -4.51 6.41 -6.28
C LEU A 106 -3.51 6.52 -7.42
N GLN A 107 -2.26 6.82 -7.07
CA GLN A 107 -1.13 6.73 -7.99
C GLN A 107 -0.15 5.70 -7.47
N GLU A 108 0.38 4.86 -8.36
CA GLU A 108 1.33 3.81 -8.01
C GLU A 108 2.58 3.87 -8.87
N THR A 109 3.68 3.46 -8.27
CA THR A 109 4.96 3.18 -8.89
C THR A 109 5.36 1.76 -8.46
N GLN A 110 5.54 0.86 -9.41
CA GLN A 110 5.92 -0.53 -9.15
C GLN A 110 6.97 -0.99 -10.16
N PRO A 111 7.78 -2.01 -9.83
CA PRO A 111 8.68 -2.62 -10.80
C PRO A 111 7.88 -3.15 -12.01
N ALA A 112 8.39 -2.87 -13.21
CA ALA A 112 7.86 -3.36 -14.47
C ALA A 112 9.01 -3.87 -15.34
N ASP A 113 8.72 -4.83 -16.22
CA ASP A 113 9.69 -5.40 -17.14
C ASP A 113 9.08 -5.69 -18.52
N ALA A 114 9.93 -5.84 -19.53
CA ALA A 114 9.52 -6.11 -20.91
C ALA A 114 9.72 -7.58 -21.31
N THR A 115 9.90 -8.50 -20.34
CA THR A 115 10.61 -9.79 -20.46
C THR A 115 12.14 -9.65 -20.56
N GLY A 116 12.90 -10.49 -19.83
CA GLY A 116 14.38 -10.48 -19.80
C GLY A 116 15.01 -9.76 -18.60
N SER A 117 16.14 -9.07 -18.80
CA SER A 117 16.88 -8.30 -17.78
C SER A 117 16.57 -6.78 -17.79
N GLU A 118 15.67 -6.34 -18.68
CA GLU A 118 15.28 -4.93 -18.82
C GLU A 118 14.09 -4.61 -17.91
N GLY A 119 14.37 -3.93 -16.79
CA GLY A 119 13.37 -3.45 -15.85
C GLY A 119 13.35 -1.93 -15.74
N TRP A 120 12.19 -1.38 -15.37
CA TRP A 120 11.97 0.02 -15.03
C TRP A 120 10.95 0.12 -13.89
N LEU A 121 10.65 1.34 -13.45
CA LEU A 121 9.55 1.59 -12.54
C LEU A 121 8.34 2.07 -13.34
N GLY A 122 7.36 1.17 -13.51
CA GLY A 122 6.07 1.48 -14.12
C GLY A 122 5.28 2.39 -13.21
N ARG A 123 4.58 3.37 -13.80
CA ARG A 123 3.75 4.32 -13.07
C ARG A 123 2.35 4.33 -13.62
N GLN A 124 1.35 4.33 -12.75
CA GLN A 124 -0.05 4.38 -13.14
C GLN A 124 -0.85 5.26 -12.20
N HIS A 125 -1.87 5.90 -12.74
CA HIS A 125 -2.93 6.58 -12.00
C HIS A 125 -4.21 5.75 -12.15
N THR A 126 -4.77 5.34 -11.02
CA THR A 126 -5.88 4.40 -10.96
C THR A 126 -7.06 5.05 -10.26
N GLN A 127 -8.21 4.96 -10.91
CA GLN A 127 -9.51 5.30 -10.33
C GLN A 127 -10.31 4.01 -10.21
N LEU A 128 -10.66 3.61 -8.99
CA LEU A 128 -11.35 2.36 -8.69
C LEU A 128 -12.69 2.64 -8.05
N TRP A 129 -13.72 1.96 -8.51
CA TRP A 129 -15.05 1.88 -7.92
C TRP A 129 -15.29 0.44 -7.49
N GLN A 130 -15.23 0.21 -6.18
CA GLN A 130 -15.46 -1.10 -5.58
C GLN A 130 -16.88 -1.19 -5.02
N SER A 131 -17.64 -2.19 -5.45
CA SER A 131 -18.99 -2.44 -4.92
C SER A 131 -18.93 -2.77 -3.44
N VAL A 132 -19.68 -2.05 -2.62
CA VAL A 132 -19.66 -2.19 -1.15
C VAL A 132 -20.05 -3.60 -0.72
N ASN A 133 -21.09 -4.18 -1.31
CA ASN A 133 -21.56 -5.54 -1.00
C ASN A 133 -21.06 -6.60 -2.00
N GLY A 134 -20.21 -6.24 -2.96
CA GLY A 134 -19.72 -7.15 -4.00
C GLY A 134 -20.79 -7.69 -4.96
N ALA A 135 -22.03 -7.16 -4.91
CA ALA A 135 -23.13 -7.63 -5.76
C ALA A 135 -23.15 -6.96 -7.14
N ARG A 136 -22.35 -5.91 -7.34
CA ARG A 136 -22.22 -5.22 -8.62
C ARG A 136 -20.78 -5.33 -9.14
N PRO A 137 -20.57 -5.23 -10.46
CA PRO A 137 -19.22 -5.26 -11.03
C PRO A 137 -18.36 -4.14 -10.44
N ASN A 138 -17.10 -4.45 -10.16
CA ASN A 138 -16.12 -3.43 -9.87
C ASN A 138 -15.69 -2.77 -11.17
N TYR A 139 -15.35 -1.49 -11.10
CA TYR A 139 -14.94 -0.74 -12.28
C TYR A 139 -13.65 0.02 -11.98
N ALA A 140 -12.69 -0.04 -12.89
CA ALA A 140 -11.42 0.65 -12.77
C ALA A 140 -11.05 1.39 -14.05
N ARG A 141 -10.39 2.54 -13.89
CA ARG A 141 -9.68 3.24 -14.96
C ARG A 141 -8.21 3.32 -14.61
N HIS A 142 -7.36 2.83 -15.51
CA HIS A 142 -5.91 2.84 -15.38
C HIS A 142 -5.33 3.77 -16.44
N LEU A 143 -4.72 4.86 -16.00
CA LEU A 143 -3.96 5.75 -16.85
C LEU A 143 -2.48 5.49 -16.60
N GLN A 144 -1.80 4.91 -17.59
CA GLN A 144 -0.37 4.70 -17.52
C GLN A 144 0.35 6.06 -17.59
N LEU A 145 1.21 6.33 -16.62
CA LEU A 145 2.03 7.53 -16.53
C LEU A 145 3.43 7.27 -17.09
N SER A 146 4.19 8.35 -17.29
CA SER A 146 5.59 8.24 -17.69
C SER A 146 6.39 7.40 -16.68
N PRO A 147 7.08 6.34 -17.14
CA PRO A 147 7.85 5.47 -16.26
C PRO A 147 9.08 6.19 -15.71
N LEU A 148 9.66 5.63 -14.65
CA LEU A 148 10.93 6.08 -14.10
C LEU A 148 12.03 5.04 -14.34
N PRO A 149 13.28 5.50 -14.52
CA PRO A 149 14.41 4.58 -14.53
C PRO A 149 14.58 3.93 -13.15
N ILE A 150 15.09 2.69 -13.13
CA ILE A 150 15.70 2.14 -11.92
C ILE A 150 16.95 2.97 -11.61
N PRO A 151 17.19 3.38 -10.36
CA PRO A 151 18.37 4.17 -10.01
C PRO A 151 19.69 3.53 -10.50
N GLY A 152 20.49 4.33 -11.21
CA GLY A 152 21.75 3.88 -11.82
C GLY A 152 21.62 3.17 -13.17
N ARG A 153 20.40 3.02 -13.72
CA ARG A 153 20.17 2.43 -15.05
C ARG A 153 19.43 3.41 -15.96
N PRO A 154 19.80 3.53 -17.25
CA PRO A 154 19.02 4.32 -18.19
C PRO A 154 17.65 3.67 -18.42
N LEU A 155 16.64 4.49 -18.72
CA LEU A 155 15.31 3.98 -19.09
C LEU A 155 15.40 3.21 -20.42
N PRO A 156 15.03 1.91 -20.46
CA PRO A 156 15.17 1.11 -21.67
C PRO A 156 14.21 1.59 -22.77
N PRO A 157 14.53 1.37 -24.07
CA PRO A 157 13.64 1.72 -25.18
C PRO A 157 12.26 1.09 -25.06
N ALA A 158 12.17 -0.13 -24.49
CA ALA A 158 10.91 -0.82 -24.28
C ALA A 158 9.94 -0.05 -23.37
N ALA A 159 10.45 0.66 -22.36
CA ALA A 159 9.65 1.50 -21.47
C ALA A 159 9.18 2.81 -22.13
N LYS A 160 9.80 3.21 -23.24
CA LYS A 160 9.42 4.42 -24.01
C LYS A 160 8.31 4.15 -25.03
N ARG A 161 7.92 2.87 -25.23
CA ARG A 161 6.74 2.55 -26.03
C ARG A 161 5.54 3.18 -25.33
N GLN A 162 4.96 4.18 -26.00
CA GLN A 162 4.08 5.15 -25.37
C GLN A 162 2.90 4.46 -24.66
N PRO A 163 2.52 4.94 -23.47
CA PRO A 163 1.27 4.51 -22.84
C PRO A 163 0.10 4.74 -23.80
N SER A 164 -0.93 3.90 -23.75
CA SER A 164 -2.22 4.26 -24.36
C SER A 164 -2.60 5.67 -23.89
N ILE A 165 -2.84 6.59 -24.83
CA ILE A 165 -3.26 7.96 -24.51
C ILE A 165 -4.62 7.95 -23.80
N ALA A 166 -5.44 6.93 -24.08
CA ALA A 166 -6.70 6.69 -23.40
C ALA A 166 -6.48 5.82 -22.15
N PRO A 167 -7.18 6.11 -21.04
CA PRO A 167 -7.23 5.20 -19.91
C PRO A 167 -7.73 3.82 -20.33
N GLU A 168 -7.09 2.78 -19.82
CA GLU A 168 -7.63 1.42 -19.88
C GLU A 168 -8.77 1.31 -18.89
N GLU A 169 -9.93 0.87 -19.36
CA GLU A 169 -11.11 0.69 -18.52
C GLU A 169 -11.31 -0.81 -18.30
N LEU A 170 -11.49 -1.21 -17.04
CA LEU A 170 -11.74 -2.59 -16.65
C LEU A 170 -13.07 -2.68 -15.90
N LEU A 171 -13.93 -3.58 -16.37
CA LEU A 171 -15.12 -4.01 -15.65
C LEU A 171 -14.88 -5.44 -15.15
N ALA A 172 -14.73 -5.60 -13.84
CA ALA A 172 -14.55 -6.91 -13.23
C ALA A 172 -15.91 -7.42 -12.73
N GLU A 173 -16.28 -8.63 -13.14
CA GLU A 173 -17.54 -9.25 -12.77
C GLU A 173 -17.71 -9.34 -11.23
N PRO A 174 -18.96 -9.32 -10.71
CA PRO A 174 -19.20 -9.36 -9.28
C PRO A 174 -18.60 -10.62 -8.66
N CYS A 175 -17.65 -10.43 -7.74
CA CYS A 175 -17.01 -11.50 -7.01
C CYS A 175 -17.81 -12.03 -5.81
N GLY A 176 -18.99 -11.45 -5.55
CA GLY A 176 -19.63 -11.57 -4.23
C GLY A 176 -18.76 -10.93 -3.14
N ILE A 177 -19.07 -11.22 -1.88
CA ILE A 177 -18.28 -10.74 -0.74
C ILE A 177 -16.99 -11.56 -0.67
N ARG A 178 -15.83 -10.92 -0.89
CA ARG A 178 -14.49 -11.48 -0.69
C ARG A 178 -13.84 -10.91 0.58
N PRO A 179 -13.83 -11.70 1.67
CA PRO A 179 -12.98 -11.42 2.81
C PRO A 179 -11.48 -11.37 2.42
N PRO A 180 -10.65 -10.53 3.07
CA PRO A 180 -11.01 -9.58 4.11
C PRO A 180 -11.29 -8.16 3.60
N LEU A 181 -11.32 -7.94 2.28
CA LEU A 181 -11.27 -6.60 1.69
C LEU A 181 -12.64 -6.00 1.37
N ASP A 182 -13.70 -6.80 1.38
CA ASP A 182 -15.05 -6.34 1.02
C ASP A 182 -15.91 -5.93 2.23
N ARG A 183 -16.85 -5.00 2.04
CA ARG A 183 -17.34 -4.15 3.12
C ARG A 183 -18.22 -4.80 4.19
N PRO A 184 -19.03 -5.86 4.01
CA PRO A 184 -19.64 -6.42 5.21
C PRO A 184 -18.58 -7.10 6.10
N TYR A 185 -17.48 -7.58 5.53
CA TYR A 185 -16.37 -8.14 6.31
C TYR A 185 -15.58 -7.05 7.06
N LEU A 186 -15.24 -5.96 6.37
CA LEU A 186 -14.54 -4.84 7.01
C LEU A 186 -15.39 -4.18 8.10
N ASP A 187 -16.72 -4.16 7.99
CA ASP A 187 -17.61 -3.70 9.07
C ASP A 187 -17.67 -4.68 10.26
N ALA A 188 -17.49 -5.97 10.00
CA ALA A 188 -17.44 -7.00 11.02
C ALA A 188 -16.04 -7.16 11.67
N LEU A 189 -15.01 -6.51 11.12
CA LEU A 189 -13.68 -6.56 11.70
C LEU A 189 -13.68 -5.92 13.10
N PRO A 190 -13.06 -6.55 14.10
CA PRO A 190 -12.96 -5.97 15.42
C PRO A 190 -12.22 -4.63 15.33
N ALA A 191 -12.81 -3.57 15.90
CA ALA A 191 -12.10 -2.33 16.19
C ALA A 191 -11.13 -2.48 17.40
N ASP A 192 -10.64 -3.70 17.64
CA ASP A 192 -9.63 -4.03 18.64
C ASP A 192 -8.29 -4.34 17.95
N PRO A 193 -7.22 -3.58 18.24
CA PRO A 193 -5.90 -3.81 17.67
C PRO A 193 -5.35 -5.23 17.93
N GLY A 194 -5.66 -5.82 19.09
CA GLY A 194 -5.20 -7.17 19.43
C GLY A 194 -5.86 -8.25 18.57
N ALA A 195 -7.17 -8.13 18.34
CA ALA A 195 -7.94 -9.02 17.49
C ALA A 195 -7.52 -8.90 16.01
N LEU A 196 -7.29 -7.68 15.51
CA LEU A 196 -6.74 -7.48 14.17
C LEU A 196 -5.36 -8.14 14.00
N LEU A 197 -4.45 -7.97 14.98
CA LEU A 197 -3.15 -8.65 14.95
C LEU A 197 -3.30 -10.16 14.93
N ARG A 198 -4.19 -10.75 15.74
CA ARG A 198 -4.45 -12.19 15.74
C ARG A 198 -5.03 -12.67 14.40
N LEU A 199 -5.88 -11.86 13.78
CA LEU A 199 -6.47 -12.17 12.48
C LEU A 199 -5.43 -12.17 11.37
N MET A 200 -4.57 -11.14 11.32
CA MET A 200 -3.46 -11.06 10.38
C MET A 200 -2.42 -12.17 10.60
N ASP A 201 -2.13 -12.53 11.84
CA ASP A 201 -1.20 -13.61 12.18
C ASP A 201 -1.76 -15.00 11.82
N GLY A 202 -3.07 -15.21 12.02
CA GLY A 202 -3.76 -16.46 11.72
C GLY A 202 -3.88 -16.79 10.23
N ALA A 203 -3.54 -15.86 9.34
CA ALA A 203 -3.37 -16.12 7.91
C ALA A 203 -2.29 -17.18 7.64
N GLY A 204 -1.28 -17.26 8.51
CA GLY A 204 -0.09 -18.08 8.31
C GLY A 204 0.83 -17.52 7.23
N GLY A 205 1.86 -18.29 6.88
CA GLY A 205 2.86 -17.94 5.87
C GLY A 205 4.29 -18.12 6.40
N ASP A 206 5.24 -18.17 5.49
CA ASP A 206 6.67 -18.33 5.81
C ASP A 206 7.29 -17.00 6.30
N GLY A 207 8.50 -17.06 6.87
CA GLY A 207 9.28 -15.87 7.25
C GLY A 207 9.10 -15.37 8.69
N ASP A 208 9.60 -14.16 8.96
CA ASP A 208 9.46 -13.49 10.26
C ASP A 208 8.01 -13.04 10.52
N ARG A 209 7.55 -13.18 11.77
CA ARG A 209 6.18 -12.83 12.16
C ARG A 209 5.91 -11.34 12.01
N GLY A 210 6.87 -10.49 12.36
CA GLY A 210 6.72 -9.04 12.23
C GLY A 210 6.58 -8.62 10.77
N ASP A 211 7.30 -9.27 9.88
CA ASP A 211 7.25 -9.02 8.44
C ASP A 211 5.89 -9.38 7.84
N ARG A 212 5.33 -10.56 8.19
CA ARG A 212 3.98 -10.95 7.74
C ARG A 212 2.89 -10.02 8.24
N LEU A 213 2.96 -9.63 9.51
CA LEU A 213 2.01 -8.68 10.10
C LEU A 213 2.10 -7.31 9.42
N TRP A 214 3.32 -6.85 9.12
CA TRP A 214 3.55 -5.59 8.44
C TRP A 214 3.03 -5.61 7.01
N GLU A 215 3.31 -6.66 6.23
CA GLU A 215 2.82 -6.79 4.86
C GLU A 215 1.29 -6.84 4.82
N SER A 216 0.68 -7.64 5.71
CA SER A 216 -0.79 -7.72 5.83
C SER A 216 -1.40 -6.36 6.15
N ALA A 217 -0.83 -5.64 7.12
CA ALA A 217 -1.33 -4.32 7.51
C ALA A 217 -1.16 -3.28 6.39
N SER A 218 -0.02 -3.29 5.71
CA SER A 218 0.27 -2.35 4.61
C SER A 218 -0.66 -2.58 3.42
N ASN A 219 -0.86 -3.85 3.05
CA ASN A 219 -1.81 -4.23 2.00
C ASN A 219 -3.23 -3.77 2.34
N LEU A 220 -3.69 -3.95 3.59
CA LEU A 220 -5.01 -3.47 4.02
C LEU A 220 -5.15 -1.95 3.89
N LEU A 221 -4.11 -1.18 4.22
CA LEU A 221 -4.13 0.29 4.11
C LEU A 221 -4.14 0.79 2.67
N VAL A 222 -3.36 0.16 1.78
CA VAL A 222 -3.24 0.59 0.38
C VAL A 222 -4.44 0.14 -0.45
N SER A 223 -4.97 -1.06 -0.19
CA SER A 223 -6.00 -1.68 -1.03
C SER A 223 -7.44 -1.34 -0.62
N SER A 224 -7.67 -0.81 0.59
CA SER A 224 -9.03 -0.67 1.11
C SER A 224 -9.30 0.68 1.77
N ALA A 225 -10.44 1.27 1.43
CA ALA A 225 -11.07 2.30 2.25
C ALA A 225 -11.73 1.64 3.47
N ALA A 226 -10.93 1.07 4.37
CA ALA A 226 -11.44 0.47 5.59
C ALA A 226 -12.27 1.50 6.38
N PRO A 227 -13.29 1.06 7.15
CA PRO A 227 -14.06 1.94 8.02
C PRO A 227 -13.14 2.76 8.93
N PRO A 228 -13.52 3.99 9.30
CA PRO A 228 -12.77 4.78 10.27
C PRO A 228 -12.38 4.02 11.56
N PRO A 229 -13.28 3.25 12.22
CA PRO A 229 -12.90 2.44 13.39
C PRO A 229 -11.83 1.38 13.11
N VAL A 230 -11.89 0.72 11.95
CA VAL A 230 -10.94 -0.34 11.58
C VAL A 230 -9.59 0.25 11.17
N GLN A 231 -9.58 1.36 10.43
CA GLN A 231 -8.33 2.09 10.17
C GLN A 231 -7.65 2.50 11.47
N ALA A 232 -8.41 3.06 12.42
CA ALA A 232 -7.90 3.46 13.72
C ALA A 232 -7.32 2.28 14.51
N ALA A 233 -8.01 1.14 14.51
CA ALA A 233 -7.53 -0.08 15.13
C ALA A 233 -6.29 -0.64 14.42
N LEU A 234 -6.21 -0.54 13.09
CA LEU A 234 -5.08 -0.98 12.29
C LEU A 234 -3.82 -0.14 12.57
N TYR A 235 -3.92 1.18 12.65
CA TYR A 235 -2.79 2.02 13.05
C TYR A 235 -2.29 1.68 14.45
N ARG A 236 -3.20 1.49 15.40
CA ARG A 236 -2.86 1.04 16.77
C ARG A 236 -2.25 -0.36 16.79
N ALA A 237 -2.64 -1.24 15.86
CA ALA A 237 -2.06 -2.58 15.70
C ALA A 237 -0.64 -2.51 15.16
N ILE A 238 -0.40 -1.69 14.12
CA ILE A 238 0.94 -1.46 13.54
C ILE A 238 1.91 -0.95 14.60
N ALA A 239 1.45 -0.09 15.52
CA ALA A 239 2.26 0.44 16.61
C ALA A 239 2.79 -0.64 17.58
N ARG A 240 2.17 -1.82 17.60
CA ARG A 240 2.55 -2.96 18.44
C ARG A 240 3.45 -3.97 17.71
N ILE A 241 3.69 -3.79 16.41
CA ILE A 241 4.58 -4.66 15.63
C ILE A 241 6.03 -4.38 16.03
N PRO A 242 6.80 -5.39 16.50
CA PRO A 242 8.20 -5.21 16.86
C PRO A 242 9.05 -4.73 15.67
N GLY A 243 9.99 -3.82 15.92
CA GLY A 243 10.96 -3.36 14.92
C GLY A 243 10.46 -2.29 13.95
N VAL A 244 9.25 -1.76 14.15
CA VAL A 244 8.78 -0.55 13.46
C VAL A 244 9.55 0.66 13.99
N ARG A 245 10.00 1.54 13.08
CA ARG A 245 10.79 2.75 13.37
C ARG A 245 10.13 3.98 12.76
N LEU A 246 10.46 5.15 13.30
CA LEU A 246 10.03 6.43 12.73
C LEU A 246 10.99 6.85 11.60
N VAL A 247 10.45 7.44 10.55
CA VAL A 247 11.19 8.10 9.47
C VAL A 247 10.66 9.52 9.35
N ASP A 248 11.51 10.50 9.65
CA ASP A 248 11.08 11.90 9.79
C ASP A 248 10.62 12.53 8.49
N ARG A 249 11.13 12.07 7.35
CA ARG A 249 10.78 12.57 6.02
C ARG A 249 10.70 11.42 5.03
N SER A 250 9.54 11.31 4.41
CA SER A 250 9.28 10.46 3.25
C SER A 250 8.38 11.20 2.27
N GLU A 251 8.17 10.62 1.10
CA GLU A 251 7.43 11.21 -0.02
C GLU A 251 6.65 10.10 -0.73
N ASP A 252 5.37 10.33 -0.98
CA ASP A 252 4.48 9.38 -1.65
C ASP A 252 4.66 9.40 -3.17
N ALA A 253 3.92 8.54 -3.89
CA ALA A 253 4.05 8.44 -5.34
C ALA A 253 3.64 9.73 -6.09
N ALA A 254 2.87 10.61 -5.46
CA ALA A 254 2.39 11.88 -6.01
C ALA A 254 3.29 13.07 -5.66
N GLY A 255 4.36 12.83 -4.91
CA GLY A 255 5.33 13.84 -4.51
C GLY A 255 4.97 14.61 -3.24
N ARG A 256 3.98 14.14 -2.47
CA ARG A 256 3.58 14.79 -1.21
C ARG A 256 4.51 14.32 -0.10
N GLU A 257 5.09 15.27 0.61
CA GLU A 257 5.97 14.98 1.75
C GLU A 257 5.18 14.63 3.01
N GLY A 258 5.66 13.63 3.74
CA GLY A 258 5.06 13.19 4.99
C GLY A 258 6.08 12.75 6.03
N ILE A 259 5.55 12.35 7.19
CA ILE A 259 6.25 11.59 8.22
C ILE A 259 5.84 10.12 8.08
N ALA A 260 6.76 9.18 8.28
CA ALA A 260 6.46 7.77 8.09
C ALA A 260 6.80 6.91 9.30
N VAL A 261 6.11 5.78 9.40
CA VAL A 261 6.62 4.62 10.14
C VAL A 261 7.15 3.62 9.14
N ALA A 262 8.21 2.92 9.49
CA ALA A 262 8.89 2.04 8.57
C ALA A 262 9.33 0.74 9.23
N ARG A 263 9.37 -0.31 8.41
CA ARG A 263 9.97 -1.60 8.78
C ARG A 263 10.91 -2.05 7.68
N VAL A 264 12.02 -2.65 8.08
CA VAL A 264 12.98 -3.29 7.17
C VAL A 264 12.71 -4.79 7.13
N ASN A 265 12.53 -5.32 5.92
CA ASN A 265 12.49 -6.74 5.64
C ASN A 265 13.52 -7.04 4.54
N GLY A 266 14.54 -7.84 4.88
CA GLY A 266 15.69 -8.08 4.00
C GLY A 266 16.39 -6.77 3.62
N ALA A 267 16.51 -6.51 2.32
CA ALA A 267 17.15 -5.32 1.78
C ALA A 267 16.19 -4.14 1.54
N ILE A 268 14.90 -4.28 1.85
CA ILE A 268 13.89 -3.27 1.58
C ILE A 268 13.34 -2.70 2.88
N ARG A 269 13.28 -1.36 2.96
CA ARG A 269 12.50 -0.64 3.96
C ARG A 269 11.19 -0.19 3.33
N THR A 270 10.09 -0.65 3.90
CA THR A 270 8.76 -0.17 3.54
C THR A 270 8.35 0.91 4.54
N GLU A 271 7.84 2.02 4.02
CA GLU A 271 7.46 3.22 4.75
C GLU A 271 5.97 3.48 4.54
N LEU A 272 5.20 3.56 5.63
CA LEU A 272 3.80 4.01 5.62
C LEU A 272 3.79 5.50 5.93
N ILE A 273 3.34 6.30 4.97
CA ILE A 273 3.50 7.75 4.96
C ILE A 273 2.21 8.41 5.43
N PHE A 274 2.35 9.40 6.32
CA PHE A 274 1.25 10.18 6.87
C PHE A 274 1.51 11.68 6.67
N ASP A 275 0.45 12.43 6.45
CA ASP A 275 0.49 13.88 6.42
C ASP A 275 0.97 14.42 7.78
N ARG A 276 1.85 15.41 7.76
CA ARG A 276 2.46 15.95 8.99
C ARG A 276 1.48 16.69 9.89
N THR A 277 0.39 17.19 9.32
CA THR A 277 -0.55 18.08 10.00
C THR A 277 -1.84 17.35 10.35
N SER A 278 -2.45 16.69 9.37
CA SER A 278 -3.72 15.98 9.53
C SER A 278 -3.52 14.54 10.01
N TYR A 279 -2.33 13.97 9.89
CA TYR A 279 -2.04 12.55 10.14
C TYR A 279 -2.86 11.58 9.27
N ALA A 280 -3.44 12.08 8.17
CA ALA A 280 -4.07 11.24 7.17
C ALA A 280 -3.00 10.36 6.47
N PHE A 281 -3.35 9.12 6.17
CA PHE A 281 -2.48 8.23 5.41
C PHE A 281 -2.36 8.74 3.96
N LEU A 282 -1.11 8.88 3.49
CA LEU A 282 -0.80 9.38 2.15
C LEU A 282 -0.48 8.24 1.19
N GLY A 283 0.13 7.15 1.67
CA GLY A 283 0.54 6.03 0.83
C GLY A 283 1.74 5.28 1.39
N GLU A 284 2.33 4.44 0.54
CA GLU A 284 3.48 3.61 0.88
C GLU A 284 4.70 3.99 0.04
N ARG A 285 5.90 3.73 0.57
CA ARG A 285 7.16 3.80 -0.18
C ARG A 285 8.09 2.65 0.20
N GLY A 286 8.54 1.89 -0.79
CA GLY A 286 9.57 0.86 -0.65
C GLY A 286 10.92 1.38 -1.15
N VAL A 287 11.95 1.32 -0.30
CA VAL A 287 13.32 1.77 -0.63
C VAL A 287 14.36 0.73 -0.27
N VAL A 288 15.43 0.64 -1.05
CA VAL A 288 16.58 -0.25 -0.76
C VAL A 288 17.40 0.33 0.40
N VAL A 289 17.67 -0.47 1.43
CA VAL A 289 18.47 -0.03 2.60
C VAL A 289 19.98 -0.23 2.44
N SER A 290 20.39 -1.23 1.66
CA SER A 290 21.79 -1.57 1.45
C SER A 290 22.01 -1.94 -0.02
N THR A 291 23.09 -1.43 -0.60
CA THR A 291 23.45 -1.71 -1.99
C THR A 291 23.60 -3.22 -2.23
N GLY A 292 22.92 -3.73 -3.26
CA GLY A 292 22.92 -5.14 -3.61
C GLY A 292 22.16 -5.41 -4.90
N ASP A 293 21.60 -6.61 -5.03
CA ASP A 293 20.87 -7.05 -6.23
C ASP A 293 19.63 -6.18 -6.53
N ASP A 294 19.00 -5.62 -5.48
CA ASP A 294 17.83 -4.73 -5.58
C ASP A 294 18.18 -3.28 -6.01
N GLY A 295 19.48 -2.95 -6.12
CA GLY A 295 19.95 -1.62 -6.53
C GLY A 295 20.80 -0.92 -5.46
N PRO A 296 21.15 0.37 -5.68
CA PRO A 296 21.90 1.15 -4.70
C PRO A 296 21.06 1.50 -3.48
N ALA A 297 21.69 1.68 -2.32
CA ALA A 297 21.01 2.17 -1.12
C ALA A 297 20.27 3.51 -1.40
N GLY A 298 19.04 3.62 -0.93
CA GLY A 298 18.13 4.74 -1.20
C GLY A 298 17.34 4.63 -2.51
N ALA A 299 17.57 3.60 -3.33
CA ALA A 299 16.82 3.40 -4.56
C ALA A 299 15.33 3.14 -4.27
N LEU A 300 14.46 3.76 -5.06
CA LEU A 300 13.02 3.51 -5.05
C LEU A 300 12.72 2.14 -5.67
N VAL A 301 11.90 1.35 -4.99
CA VAL A 301 11.43 0.04 -5.47
C VAL A 301 9.94 0.09 -5.80
N SER A 302 9.15 0.67 -4.90
CA SER A 302 7.71 0.85 -5.06
C SER A 302 7.27 2.12 -4.35
N SER A 303 6.15 2.69 -4.78
CA SER A 303 5.45 3.72 -4.01
C SER A 303 3.99 3.79 -4.39
N SER A 304 3.13 4.18 -3.46
CA SER A 304 1.74 4.53 -3.72
C SER A 304 1.41 5.91 -3.15
N ALA A 305 0.34 6.51 -3.65
CA ALA A 305 -0.27 7.70 -3.11
C ALA A 305 -1.79 7.54 -3.17
N VAL A 306 -2.46 7.56 -2.02
CA VAL A 306 -3.93 7.65 -1.93
C VAL A 306 -4.31 9.11 -2.11
N LEU A 307 -4.93 9.43 -3.24
CA LEU A 307 -5.27 10.80 -3.62
C LEU A 307 -6.66 11.18 -3.10
N ARG A 308 -7.60 10.25 -3.18
CA ARG A 308 -8.98 10.48 -2.74
C ARG A 308 -9.69 9.18 -2.39
N VAL A 309 -10.53 9.25 -1.37
CA VAL A 309 -11.50 8.21 -1.01
C VAL A 309 -12.87 8.88 -0.87
N SER A 310 -13.91 8.31 -1.47
CA SER A 310 -15.28 8.81 -1.30
C SER A 310 -16.33 7.73 -1.55
N VAL A 311 -17.55 7.93 -1.07
CA VAL A 311 -18.70 7.10 -1.45
C VAL A 311 -19.30 7.61 -2.77
N ALA A 312 -19.64 6.70 -3.68
CA ALA A 312 -20.27 7.00 -4.96
C ALA A 312 -21.50 6.13 -5.19
N ASP A 313 -22.55 6.68 -5.81
CA ASP A 313 -23.76 5.90 -6.15
C ASP A 313 -23.54 4.97 -7.35
N ALA A 314 -22.66 5.34 -8.28
CA ALA A 314 -22.33 4.53 -9.45
C ALA A 314 -20.94 4.90 -10.02
N PRO A 315 -20.25 3.96 -10.70
CA PRO A 315 -19.13 4.29 -11.58
C PRO A 315 -19.61 5.09 -12.81
N PRO A 316 -18.69 5.74 -13.54
CA PRO A 316 -19.01 6.27 -14.86
C PRO A 316 -19.41 5.14 -15.81
N LYS A 317 -20.12 5.48 -16.89
CA LYS A 317 -20.44 4.49 -17.93
C LYS A 317 -19.14 4.00 -18.58
N PRO A 318 -18.87 2.69 -18.62
CA PRO A 318 -17.72 2.15 -19.33
C PRO A 318 -17.77 2.55 -20.81
N GLY A 319 -16.61 2.82 -21.39
CA GLY A 319 -16.47 3.03 -22.83
C GLY A 319 -16.68 1.73 -23.62
N PRO A 320 -16.82 1.84 -24.95
CA PRO A 320 -17.11 0.70 -25.82
C PRO A 320 -15.99 -0.36 -25.86
N ASN A 321 -14.77 0.00 -25.42
CA ASN A 321 -13.60 -0.88 -25.42
C ASN A 321 -13.17 -1.29 -24.01
N ALA A 322 -14.05 -1.12 -23.01
CA ALA A 322 -13.74 -1.56 -21.66
C ALA A 322 -13.46 -3.07 -21.65
N ALA A 323 -12.33 -3.45 -21.06
CA ALA A 323 -12.01 -4.84 -20.85
C ALA A 323 -12.97 -5.45 -19.82
N HIS A 324 -13.32 -6.70 -20.02
CA HIS A 324 -14.08 -7.48 -19.05
C HIS A 324 -13.14 -8.47 -18.37
N GLY A 325 -13.07 -8.39 -17.06
CA GLY A 325 -12.31 -9.31 -16.22
C GLY A 325 -13.26 -10.24 -15.48
N ASP A 326 -12.85 -11.49 -15.34
CA ASP A 326 -13.51 -12.42 -14.41
C ASP A 326 -13.21 -12.01 -12.96
N CYS A 327 -13.97 -12.63 -12.05
CA CYS A 327 -13.50 -12.82 -10.68
C CYS A 327 -12.47 -13.97 -10.64
#